data_AF-A0A534SAG4-F1
#
_entry.id   AF-A0A534SAG4-F1
#
_cell.length_a   1.000
_cell.length_b   1.000
_cell.length_c   1.000
_cell.angle_alpha   90.00
_cell.angle_beta   90.00
_cell.angle_gamma   90.00
#
_symmetry.space_group_name_H-M   'P 1'
#
loop_
_entity.id
_entity.type
_entity.pdbx_description
1 polymer ?
#
loop_
_entity_poly.entity_id
_entity_poly.type
_entity_poly.pdbx_seq_one_letter_code
_entity_poly.pdbx_strand_id
1 'polypeptide(L)' 'MANFVKVADVGEVAPGTGRCVTVNGKEIALFNVGGVFHAMDNTCLHRGGPLGEGELDGTTVTCPWHGWQYNVTTGRN' A
#
# COMPACT_ATOMS: atom_id res chain seq x y z
N MET A 1 -4.49 -6.50 -22.73
CA MET A 1 -3.35 -7.18 -22.06
C MET A 1 -2.95 -6.34 -20.88
N ALA A 2 -2.59 -6.96 -19.75
CA ALA A 2 -2.01 -6.22 -18.65
C ALA A 2 -0.58 -5.80 -19.02
N ASN A 3 -0.24 -4.54 -18.77
CA ASN A 3 1.13 -4.05 -18.88
C ASN A 3 1.75 -4.09 -17.48
N PHE A 4 2.93 -4.71 -17.37
CA PHE A 4 3.69 -4.72 -16.13
C PHE A 4 4.66 -3.53 -16.11
N VAL A 5 4.75 -2.87 -14.96
CA VAL A 5 5.66 -1.75 -14.73
C VAL A 5 6.50 -2.08 -13.50
N LYS A 6 7.82 -1.90 -13.57
CA LYS A 6 8.69 -2.01 -12.41
C LYS A 6 8.43 -0.83 -11.49
N VAL A 7 8.15 -1.09 -10.21
CA VAL A 7 7.78 -0.04 -9.23
C VAL A 7 8.75 0.07 -8.04
N ALA A 8 9.42 -1.03 -7.69
CA ALA A 8 10.41 -1.10 -6.60
C ALA A 8 11.25 -2.37 -6.76
N ASP A 9 12.41 -2.41 -6.09
CA ASP A 9 13.14 -3.66 -5.85
C ASP A 9 12.64 -4.34 -4.56
N VAL A 10 12.74 -5.67 -4.49
CA VAL A 10 12.19 -6.46 -3.35
C VAL A 10 12.73 -6.00 -1.99
N GLY A 11 14.00 -5.57 -1.94
CA GLY A 11 14.63 -5.08 -0.71
C GLY A 11 14.20 -3.68 -0.27
N GLU A 12 13.46 -2.95 -1.10
CA GLU A 12 13.03 -1.57 -0.81
C GLU A 12 11.75 -1.48 0.04
N VAL A 13 11.05 -2.61 0.21
CA VAL A 13 9.85 -2.72 1.06
C VAL A 13 10.00 -3.96 1.92
N ALA A 14 10.40 -3.75 3.18
CA ALA A 14 10.62 -4.82 4.13
C ALA A 14 9.30 -5.54 4.47
N PRO A 15 9.34 -6.83 4.85
CA PRO A 15 8.15 -7.51 5.35
C PRO A 15 7.52 -6.76 6.53
N GLY A 16 6.20 -6.58 6.50
CA GLY A 16 5.45 -5.82 7.51
C GLY A 16 5.44 -4.31 7.28
N THR A 17 5.90 -3.80 6.13
CA THR A 17 5.89 -2.36 5.82
C THR A 17 5.13 -2.03 4.54
N GLY A 18 4.75 -0.75 4.42
CA GLY A 18 4.24 -0.14 3.20
C GLY A 18 5.25 0.81 2.54
N ARG A 19 4.97 1.22 1.30
CA ARG A 19 5.68 2.27 0.58
C ARG A 19 4.77 2.96 -0.43
N CYS A 20 4.87 4.28 -0.55
CA CYS A 20 4.28 5.05 -1.64
C CYS A 20 5.16 4.95 -2.89
N VAL A 21 4.56 4.60 -4.04
CA VAL A 21 5.24 4.59 -5.35
C VAL A 21 4.40 5.29 -6.39
N THR A 22 5.04 5.97 -7.34
CA THR A 22 4.35 6.66 -8.43
C THR A 22 4.49 5.87 -9.73
N VAL A 23 3.36 5.51 -10.34
CA VAL A 23 3.29 4.72 -11.58
C VAL A 23 2.43 5.45 -12.59
N ASN A 24 3.02 5.91 -13.69
CA ASN A 24 2.30 6.64 -14.75
C ASN A 24 1.44 7.80 -14.23
N GLY A 25 1.94 8.54 -13.23
CA GLY A 25 1.24 9.68 -12.60
C GLY A 25 0.19 9.30 -11.54
N LYS A 26 0.04 8.02 -11.18
CA LYS A 26 -0.81 7.57 -10.07
C LYS A 26 0.03 7.21 -8.86
N GLU A 27 -0.43 7.60 -7.67
CA GLU A 27 0.16 7.14 -6.42
C GLU A 27 -0.43 5.79 -6.01
N ILE A 28 0.45 4.83 -5.75
CA ILE A 28 0.10 3.46 -5.37
C ILE A 28 0.75 3.17 -4.01
N ALA A 29 -0.02 2.59 -3.11
CA ALA A 29 0.51 2.02 -1.88
C ALA A 29 0.91 0.56 -2.14
N LEU A 30 2.19 0.25 -1.96
CA LEU A 30 2.77 -1.09 -2.06
C LEU A 30 3.04 -1.63 -0.66
N PHE A 31 2.49 -2.79 -0.33
CA PHE A 31 2.62 -3.45 0.97
C PHE A 31 3.31 -4.80 0.82
N ASN A 32 4.14 -5.16 1.81
CA ASN A 32 4.75 -6.48 1.89
C ASN A 32 4.20 -7.25 3.10
N VAL A 33 3.26 -8.17 2.86
CA VAL A 33 2.68 -9.05 3.88
C VAL A 33 3.48 -10.33 3.92
N GLY A 34 4.48 -10.40 4.81
CA GLY A 34 5.26 -11.62 5.04
C GLY A 34 5.96 -12.19 3.79
N GLY A 35 6.35 -11.33 2.84
CA GLY A 35 6.96 -11.70 1.57
C GLY A 35 6.00 -11.68 0.37
N VAL A 36 4.70 -11.53 0.61
CA VAL A 36 3.68 -11.41 -0.45
C VAL A 36 3.35 -9.94 -0.66
N PHE A 37 3.53 -9.45 -1.88
CA PHE A 37 3.31 -8.04 -2.20
C PHE A 37 1.87 -7.78 -2.65
N HIS A 38 1.28 -6.72 -2.09
CA HIS A 38 -0.05 -6.24 -2.43
C HIS A 38 0.02 -4.76 -2.79
N ALA A 39 -0.78 -4.33 -3.77
CA ALA A 39 -0.84 -2.95 -4.19
C ALA A 39 -2.29 -2.46 -4.25
N MET A 40 -2.52 -1.22 -3.80
CA MET A 40 -3.80 -0.53 -3.89
C MET A 40 -3.59 0.96 -4.15
N ASP A 41 -4.67 1.71 -4.40
CA ASP A 41 -4.59 3.17 -4.49
C ASP A 41 -3.98 3.74 -3.20
N ASN A 42 -3.08 4.71 -3.31
CA ASN A 42 -2.47 5.32 -2.14
C ASN A 42 -3.46 6.20 -1.36
N THR A 43 -4.57 6.60 -1.98
CA THR A 43 -5.50 7.59 -1.43
C THR A 43 -6.50 6.93 -0.48
N CYS A 44 -6.38 7.20 0.81
CA CYS A 44 -7.38 6.79 1.80
C CYS A 44 -8.76 7.42 1.50
N LEU A 45 -9.81 6.60 1.39
CA LEU A 45 -11.17 7.05 1.06
C LEU A 45 -11.80 7.98 2.11
N HIS A 46 -11.28 7.99 3.34
CA HIS A 46 -11.81 8.88 4.39
C HIS A 46 -11.52 10.35 4.08
N ARG A 47 -10.24 10.72 3.92
CA ARG A 47 -9.80 12.11 3.74
C ARG A 47 -8.59 12.30 2.83
N GLY A 48 -8.17 11.27 2.09
CA GLY A 48 -7.09 11.35 1.10
C GLY A 48 -5.68 11.08 1.63
N GLY A 49 -5.55 10.53 2.85
CA GLY A 49 -4.24 10.24 3.43
C GLY A 49 -3.45 9.14 2.71
N PRO A 50 -2.10 9.19 2.74
CA PRO A 50 -1.24 8.25 2.03
C PRO A 50 -1.19 6.90 2.75
N LEU A 51 -1.87 5.89 2.19
CA LEU A 51 -1.92 4.55 2.75
C LEU A 51 -0.55 3.86 2.76
N GLY A 52 0.33 4.16 1.80
CA GLY A 52 1.67 3.59 1.74
C GLY A 52 2.59 4.03 2.88
N GLU A 53 2.22 5.09 3.61
CA GLU A 53 2.89 5.55 4.84
C GLU A 53 2.21 5.02 6.12
N GLY A 54 1.16 4.22 5.97
CA GLY A 54 0.43 3.64 7.09
C GLY A 54 1.18 2.48 7.77
N GLU A 55 0.83 2.25 9.03
CA GLU A 55 1.32 1.10 9.80
C GLU A 55 0.62 -0.17 9.30
N LEU A 56 1.39 -1.21 8.95
CA LEU A 56 0.87 -2.49 8.50
C LEU A 56 0.96 -3.52 9.64
N ASP A 57 -0.19 -3.98 10.11
CA ASP A 57 -0.32 -5.08 11.08
C ASP A 57 -1.00 -6.28 10.41
N GLY A 58 -0.23 -7.35 10.18
CA GLY A 58 -0.66 -8.51 9.41
C GLY A 58 -1.10 -8.11 8.00
N THR A 59 -2.41 -8.13 7.76
CA THR A 59 -3.03 -7.72 6.48
C THR A 59 -3.71 -6.37 6.54
N THR A 60 -3.65 -5.66 7.67
CA THR A 60 -4.41 -4.43 7.91
C THR A 60 -3.47 -3.25 7.92
N VAL A 61 -3.67 -2.30 7.00
CA VAL A 61 -2.99 -1.00 7.05
C VAL A 61 -3.84 -0.01 7.84
N THR A 62 -3.21 0.74 8.74
CA THR A 62 -3.81 1.88 9.44
C THR A 62 -3.31 3.17 8.81
N CYS A 63 -4.23 3.95 8.22
CA CYS A 63 -3.91 5.24 7.60
C CYS A 63 -3.29 6.21 8.62
N PRO A 64 -2.15 6.85 8.30
CA PRO A 64 -1.40 7.65 9.27
C PRO A 64 -2.11 8.94 9.70
N TRP A 65 -3.17 9.35 9.01
CA TRP A 65 -3.89 10.59 9.33
C TRP A 65 -4.93 10.44 10.44
N HIS A 66 -5.91 9.55 10.24
CA HIS A 66 -7.07 9.45 11.16
C HIS A 66 -7.32 8.00 11.61
N GLY A 67 -6.35 7.11 11.40
CA GLY A 67 -6.45 5.72 11.84
C GLY A 67 -7.44 4.85 11.05
N TRP A 68 -7.94 5.31 9.90
CA TRP A 68 -8.84 4.51 9.08
C TRP A 68 -8.11 3.28 8.53
N GLN A 69 -8.74 2.11 8.63
CA GLN A 69 -8.07 0.84 8.34
C GLN A 69 -8.51 0.22 7.02
N TYR A 70 -7.64 -0.56 6.39
CA TYR A 70 -8.03 -1.38 5.24
C TYR A 70 -7.30 -2.71 5.29
N ASN A 71 -7.97 -3.78 4.90
CA ASN A 71 -7.34 -5.03 4.57
C ASN A 71 -6.66 -4.92 3.20
N VAL A 72 -5.32 -4.97 3.15
CA VAL A 72 -4.53 -4.73 1.93
C VAL A 72 -4.64 -5.85 0.90
N THR A 73 -5.15 -7.03 1.29
CA THR A 73 -5.29 -8.18 0.38
C THR A 73 -6.65 -8.22 -0.31
N THR A 74 -7.65 -7.55 0.25
CA THR A 74 -9.03 -7.52 -0.26
C THR A 74 -9.56 -6.12 -0.59
N GLY A 75 -8.92 -5.07 -0.08
CA GLY A 75 -9.34 -3.67 -0.20
C GLY A 75 -10.52 -3.26 0.69
N ARG A 76 -11.03 -4.16 1.54
CA ARG A 76 -12.15 -3.87 2.46
C ARG A 76 -11.66 -3.05 3.67
N ASN A 77 -12.46 -2.08 4.11
CA ASN A 77 -12.30 -1.45 5.43
C ASN A 77 -12.95 -2.31 6.51
#